data_AF-A0A1G0AG08-F1
#
_entry.id   AF-A0A1G0AG08-F1
#
_cell.length_a   1.000
_cell.length_b   1.000
_cell.length_c   1.000
_cell.angle_alpha   90.00
_cell.angle_beta   90.00
_cell.angle_gamma   90.00
#
_symmetry.space_group_name_H-M   'P 1'
#
loop_
_entity.id
_entity.type
_entity.pdbx_description
1 polymer ?
#
loop_
_entity_poly.entity_id
_entity_poly.type
_entity_poly.pdbx_seq_one_letter_code
_entity_poly.pdbx_strand_id
1 'polypeptide(L)'
;IALSKSKGFGKSHYKNRFQFPLVLALLLLLIELMVMEKGFALPQALKGLPGRLKKNAGAAALLLGLCLALAGGAQASEAEGLARKGNKAYGKGDFPKAFDCYNKALEKAPKTGKILFNRGASHFRLEDYPKAAEDFETASKSGKLQSRALYNTGNAYYQLSDFPKAIESYKKAILADPRDANAKYNLQKALEQQKQQQQDQKKDKQDQKKQCDKPQDQGDKKQDKKGGGKDDKDKQDKDKEKKDKEKEKEEAKKQEEEKRKEQAKQQAEKLLEMMKEKEKSSGAKEMMNVRFMNKAKRKDPPSGKDW
;
A
#
# COMPACT_ATOMS: atom_id res chain seq x y z
N ILE A 1 7.20 -45.89 -24.40
CA ILE A 1 5.87 -46.51 -24.48
C ILE A 1 4.99 -45.95 -23.35
N ALA A 2 3.88 -45.30 -23.72
CA ALA A 2 2.66 -44.88 -22.99
C ALA A 2 2.71 -44.50 -21.49
N LEU A 3 2.46 -43.22 -21.13
CA LEU A 3 1.17 -42.63 -20.69
C LEU A 3 0.68 -43.14 -19.32
N SER A 4 0.55 -42.29 -18.30
CA SER A 4 -0.74 -41.60 -18.12
C SER A 4 -0.64 -40.23 -17.42
N LYS A 5 -1.26 -39.25 -18.06
CA LYS A 5 -1.68 -37.96 -17.51
C LYS A 5 -2.89 -38.19 -16.61
N SER A 6 -2.87 -37.67 -15.38
CA SER A 6 -4.08 -37.40 -14.60
C SER A 6 -4.39 -35.92 -14.67
N LYS A 7 -5.34 -35.55 -15.56
CA LYS A 7 -6.04 -34.26 -15.56
C LYS A 7 -7.18 -34.35 -14.55
N GLY A 8 -7.33 -33.33 -13.72
CA GLY A 8 -8.49 -33.22 -12.81
C GLY A 8 -9.78 -32.85 -13.51
N PHE A 9 -10.90 -32.86 -12.77
CA PHE A 9 -12.05 -31.95 -12.85
C PHE A 9 -13.01 -32.30 -11.72
N GLY A 10 -13.68 -31.30 -11.12
CA GLY A 10 -14.89 -31.56 -10.33
C GLY A 10 -15.07 -30.84 -8.99
N LYS A 11 -14.54 -29.63 -8.76
CA LYS A 11 -15.18 -28.74 -7.77
C LYS A 11 -16.33 -28.02 -8.45
N SER A 12 -17.52 -28.54 -8.21
CA SER A 12 -18.79 -27.99 -8.65
C SER A 12 -18.98 -26.54 -8.19
N HIS A 13 -18.78 -25.60 -9.10
CA HIS A 13 -19.28 -24.23 -8.96
C HIS A 13 -20.79 -24.19 -9.27
N TYR A 14 -21.63 -24.87 -8.47
CA TYR A 14 -23.10 -24.83 -8.65
C TYR A 14 -23.80 -23.67 -7.93
N LYS A 15 -23.08 -22.80 -7.21
CA LYS A 15 -23.75 -21.83 -6.31
C LYS A 15 -24.40 -20.60 -6.96
N ASN A 16 -24.18 -20.29 -8.25
CA ASN A 16 -24.65 -19.01 -8.81
C ASN A 16 -25.59 -19.12 -10.03
N ARG A 17 -25.88 -20.31 -10.55
CA ARG A 17 -26.71 -20.43 -11.77
C ARG A 17 -28.18 -20.09 -11.52
N PHE A 18 -28.65 -20.29 -10.29
CA PHE A 18 -30.03 -20.01 -9.89
C PHE A 18 -30.19 -18.70 -9.09
N GLN A 19 -29.11 -18.10 -8.60
CA GLN A 19 -29.23 -16.83 -7.86
C GLN A 19 -29.66 -15.68 -8.77
N PHE A 20 -29.13 -15.59 -10.00
CA PHE A 20 -29.55 -14.55 -10.94
C PHE A 20 -31.04 -14.62 -11.33
N PRO A 21 -31.59 -15.77 -11.77
CA PRO A 21 -33.01 -15.84 -12.11
C PRO A 21 -33.90 -15.68 -10.87
N LEU A 22 -33.48 -16.15 -9.69
CA LEU A 22 -34.23 -15.95 -8.45
C LEU A 22 -34.27 -14.47 -8.03
N VAL A 23 -33.12 -13.79 -8.07
CA VAL A 23 -33.04 -12.35 -7.76
C VAL A 23 -33.83 -11.54 -8.77
N LEU A 24 -33.77 -11.88 -10.06
CA LEU A 24 -34.56 -11.23 -11.10
C LEU A 24 -36.06 -11.42 -10.88
N ALA A 25 -36.50 -12.64 -10.54
CA ALA A 25 -37.90 -12.92 -10.22
C ALA A 25 -38.38 -12.16 -8.97
N LEU A 26 -37.55 -12.07 -7.93
CA LEU A 26 -37.84 -11.29 -6.72
C LEU A 26 -37.92 -9.78 -7.01
N LEU A 27 -37.05 -9.28 -7.89
CA LEU A 27 -37.06 -7.88 -8.34
C LEU A 27 -38.33 -7.56 -9.14
N LEU A 28 -38.74 -8.46 -10.04
CA LEU A 28 -39.99 -8.32 -10.79
C LEU A 28 -41.21 -8.37 -9.88
N LEU A 29 -41.23 -9.26 -8.89
CA LEU A 29 -42.32 -9.38 -7.91
C LEU A 29 -42.41 -8.15 -6.99
N LEU A 30 -41.27 -7.57 -6.60
CA LEU A 30 -41.22 -6.29 -5.87
C LEU A 30 -41.68 -5.11 -6.72
N ILE A 31 -41.34 -5.09 -8.02
CA ILE A 31 -41.85 -4.09 -8.96
C ILE A 31 -43.37 -4.23 -9.09
N GLU A 32 -43.90 -5.45 -9.17
CA GLU A 32 -45.33 -5.73 -9.24
C GLU A 32 -46.06 -5.25 -7.97
N LEU A 33 -45.52 -5.55 -6.79
CA LEU A 33 -46.04 -5.07 -5.50
C LEU A 33 -46.06 -3.54 -5.41
N MET A 34 -44.99 -2.87 -5.85
CA MET A 34 -44.92 -1.40 -5.86
C MET A 34 -45.82 -0.73 -6.90
N VAL A 35 -46.15 -1.43 -7.99
CA VAL A 35 -47.09 -0.94 -9.01
C VAL A 35 -48.54 -1.15 -8.56
N MET A 36 -48.84 -2.22 -7.82
CA MET A 36 -50.19 -2.52 -7.32
C MET A 36 -50.59 -1.69 -6.10
N GLU A 37 -49.66 -1.33 -5.21
CA GLU A 37 -49.94 -0.38 -4.13
C GLU A 37 -49.92 1.05 -4.68
N LYS A 38 -51.11 1.60 -4.95
CA LYS A 38 -51.33 3.00 -5.32
C LYS A 38 -50.67 3.95 -4.29
N GLY A 39 -49.42 4.36 -4.53
CA GLY A 39 -48.79 5.31 -3.60
C GLY A 39 -47.32 5.69 -3.80
N PHE A 40 -46.65 5.39 -4.92
CA PHE A 40 -45.28 5.86 -5.10
C PHE A 40 -45.24 7.36 -5.44
N ALA A 41 -44.97 8.19 -4.44
CA ALA A 41 -44.77 9.63 -4.60
C ALA A 41 -43.46 9.90 -5.36
N LEU A 42 -43.58 10.30 -6.64
CA LEU A 42 -42.46 10.70 -7.49
C LEU A 42 -41.61 11.81 -6.83
N PRO A 43 -40.27 11.74 -6.90
CA PRO A 43 -39.40 12.80 -6.41
C PRO A 43 -39.73 14.13 -7.10
N GLN A 44 -39.66 15.25 -6.35
CA GLN A 44 -40.14 16.57 -6.78
C GLN A 44 -39.57 17.06 -8.13
N ALA A 45 -38.42 16.52 -8.56
CA ALA A 45 -37.80 16.77 -9.85
C ALA A 45 -38.66 16.40 -11.09
N LEU A 46 -39.70 15.57 -10.93
CA LEU A 46 -40.55 15.10 -12.04
C LEU A 46 -41.89 15.85 -12.15
N LYS A 47 -42.11 16.89 -11.33
CA LYS A 47 -43.39 17.65 -11.31
C LYS A 47 -43.65 18.42 -12.61
N GLY A 48 -42.61 18.87 -13.32
CA GLY A 48 -42.69 19.66 -14.55
C GLY A 48 -42.90 18.89 -15.87
N LEU A 49 -42.90 17.54 -15.86
CA LEU A 49 -43.10 16.77 -17.10
C LEU A 49 -44.59 16.71 -17.53
N PRO A 50 -44.88 16.79 -18.84
CA PRO A 50 -46.24 16.71 -19.36
C PRO A 50 -46.90 15.37 -19.00
N GLY A 51 -48.21 15.40 -18.69
CA GLY A 51 -48.95 14.32 -18.02
C GLY A 51 -48.93 12.94 -18.70
N ARG A 52 -48.59 12.87 -20.00
CA ARG A 52 -48.43 11.63 -20.75
C ARG A 52 -47.15 10.85 -20.36
N LEU A 53 -46.09 11.55 -19.94
CA LEU A 53 -44.83 10.94 -19.51
C LEU A 53 -44.88 10.42 -18.07
N LYS A 54 -45.73 10.98 -17.20
CA LYS A 54 -45.84 10.57 -15.78
C LYS A 54 -46.35 9.14 -15.60
N LYS A 55 -47.20 8.62 -16.49
CA LYS A 55 -47.76 7.26 -16.39
C LYS A 55 -46.73 6.15 -16.66
N ASN A 56 -45.73 6.42 -17.51
CA ASN A 56 -44.69 5.44 -17.89
C ASN A 56 -43.30 5.80 -17.33
N ALA A 57 -43.17 6.89 -16.56
CA ALA A 57 -41.89 7.37 -16.05
C ALA A 57 -41.19 6.37 -15.13
N GLY A 58 -41.93 5.66 -14.26
CA GLY A 58 -41.38 4.63 -13.39
C GLY A 58 -40.82 3.43 -14.17
N ALA A 59 -41.58 2.93 -15.14
CA ALA A 59 -41.13 1.86 -16.03
C ALA A 59 -39.94 2.27 -16.89
N ALA A 60 -39.92 3.50 -17.41
CA ALA A 60 -38.80 4.04 -18.19
C ALA A 60 -37.54 4.22 -17.34
N ALA A 61 -37.66 4.68 -16.08
CA ALA A 61 -36.53 4.80 -15.16
C ALA A 61 -35.96 3.42 -14.76
N LEU A 62 -36.82 2.42 -14.55
CA LEU A 62 -36.41 1.04 -14.28
C LEU A 62 -35.75 0.39 -15.49
N LEU A 63 -36.30 0.56 -16.69
CA LEU A 63 -35.68 0.08 -17.93
C LEU A 63 -34.34 0.75 -18.19
N LEU A 64 -34.23 2.06 -17.98
CA LEU A 64 -32.97 2.78 -18.09
C LEU A 64 -31.95 2.30 -17.04
N GLY A 65 -32.38 2.09 -15.79
CA GLY A 65 -31.54 1.53 -14.73
C GLY A 65 -31.05 0.12 -15.04
N LEU A 66 -31.91 -0.74 -15.60
CA LEU A 66 -31.56 -2.07 -16.06
C LEU A 66 -30.58 -2.02 -17.23
N CYS A 67 -30.80 -1.15 -18.22
CA CYS A 67 -29.89 -0.95 -19.35
C CYS A 67 -28.50 -0.49 -18.87
N LEU A 68 -28.43 0.44 -17.92
CA LEU A 68 -27.16 0.89 -17.33
C LEU A 68 -26.46 -0.21 -16.53
N ALA A 69 -27.22 -1.02 -15.77
CA ALA A 69 -26.68 -2.16 -15.03
C ALA A 69 -26.12 -3.25 -15.97
N LEU A 70 -26.83 -3.55 -17.07
CA LEU A 70 -26.37 -4.49 -18.09
C LEU A 70 -25.13 -3.98 -18.82
N ALA A 71 -25.10 -2.70 -19.18
CA ALA A 71 -23.93 -2.08 -19.81
C ALA A 71 -22.70 -2.09 -18.89
N GLY A 72 -22.86 -1.76 -17.61
CA GLY A 72 -21.79 -1.83 -16.62
C GLY A 72 -21.28 -3.26 -16.38
N GLY A 73 -22.19 -4.25 -16.35
CA GLY A 73 -21.84 -5.66 -16.24
C GLY A 73 -21.03 -6.17 -17.43
N ALA A 74 -21.38 -5.75 -18.65
CA ALA A 74 -20.63 -6.10 -19.86
C ALA A 74 -19.20 -5.53 -19.84
N GLN A 75 -19.03 -4.26 -19.46
CA GLN A 75 -17.71 -3.63 -19.33
C GLN A 75 -16.85 -4.31 -18.25
N ALA A 76 -17.45 -4.67 -17.12
CA ALA A 76 -16.77 -5.41 -16.06
C ALA A 76 -16.29 -6.80 -16.52
N SER A 77 -17.13 -7.53 -17.27
CA SER A 77 -16.76 -8.83 -17.84
C SER A 77 -15.61 -8.72 -18.85
N GLU A 78 -15.63 -7.69 -19.70
CA GLU A 78 -14.55 -7.41 -20.65
C GLU A 78 -13.23 -7.08 -19.92
N ALA A 79 -13.30 -6.23 -18.89
CA ALA A 79 -12.16 -5.90 -18.03
C ALA A 79 -11.53 -7.15 -17.39
N GLU A 80 -12.35 -8.07 -16.88
CA GLU A 80 -11.85 -9.34 -16.35
C GLU A 80 -11.18 -10.21 -17.42
N GLY A 81 -11.72 -10.24 -18.63
CA GLY A 81 -11.12 -10.94 -19.77
C GLY A 81 -9.72 -10.42 -20.08
N LEU A 82 -9.57 -9.09 -20.11
CA LEU A 82 -8.28 -8.42 -20.30
C LEU A 82 -7.32 -8.68 -19.13
N ALA A 83 -7.80 -8.60 -17.89
CA ALA A 83 -7.00 -8.91 -16.71
C ALA A 83 -6.52 -10.38 -16.70
N ARG A 84 -7.36 -11.34 -17.15
CA ARG A 84 -6.94 -12.75 -17.32
C ARG A 84 -5.83 -12.89 -18.36
N LYS A 85 -5.90 -12.17 -19.48
CA LYS A 85 -4.82 -12.13 -20.48
C LYS A 85 -3.53 -11.54 -19.88
N GLY A 86 -3.65 -10.45 -19.12
CA GLY A 86 -2.54 -9.85 -18.39
C GLY A 86 -1.88 -10.81 -17.41
N ASN A 87 -2.66 -11.54 -16.61
CA ASN A 87 -2.14 -12.55 -15.68
C ASN A 87 -1.36 -13.66 -16.41
N LYS A 88 -1.85 -14.08 -17.58
CA LYS A 88 -1.18 -15.09 -18.41
C LYS A 88 0.15 -14.57 -18.97
N ALA A 89 0.21 -13.31 -19.41
CA ALA A 89 1.45 -12.68 -19.86
C ALA A 89 2.45 -12.53 -18.69
N TYR A 90 1.98 -12.06 -17.54
CA TYR A 90 2.78 -11.92 -16.32
C TYR A 90 3.39 -13.26 -15.89
N GLY A 91 2.58 -14.34 -15.89
CA GLY A 91 3.06 -15.68 -15.56
C GLY A 91 4.10 -16.24 -16.54
N LYS A 92 4.19 -15.69 -17.76
CA LYS A 92 5.24 -16.02 -18.75
C LYS A 92 6.47 -15.13 -18.63
N GLY A 93 6.47 -14.13 -17.74
CA GLY A 93 7.52 -13.13 -17.62
C GLY A 93 7.43 -11.97 -18.61
N ASP A 94 6.39 -11.93 -19.44
CA ASP A 94 6.15 -10.83 -20.38
C ASP A 94 5.42 -9.68 -19.66
N PHE A 95 6.19 -8.94 -18.86
CA PHE A 95 5.68 -7.84 -18.02
C PHE A 95 5.17 -6.63 -18.82
N PRO A 96 5.79 -6.20 -19.94
CA PRO A 96 5.25 -5.14 -20.77
C PRO A 96 3.85 -5.48 -21.31
N LYS A 97 3.67 -6.69 -21.85
CA LYS A 97 2.36 -7.12 -22.34
C LYS A 97 1.34 -7.28 -21.22
N ALA A 98 1.78 -7.72 -20.04
CA ALA A 98 0.91 -7.80 -18.87
C ALA A 98 0.39 -6.41 -18.48
N PHE A 99 1.29 -5.42 -18.40
CA PHE A 99 0.97 -4.02 -18.15
C PHE A 99 -0.05 -3.47 -19.15
N ASP A 100 0.18 -3.67 -20.46
CA ASP A 100 -0.75 -3.23 -21.50
C ASP A 100 -2.16 -3.84 -21.34
N CYS A 101 -2.22 -5.13 -21.01
CA CYS A 101 -3.49 -5.81 -20.77
C CYS A 101 -4.20 -5.24 -19.53
N TYR A 102 -3.46 -4.93 -18.45
CA TYR A 102 -4.05 -4.34 -17.25
C TYR A 102 -4.49 -2.89 -17.46
N ASN A 103 -3.77 -2.10 -18.25
CA ASN A 103 -4.21 -0.75 -18.62
C ASN A 103 -5.53 -0.78 -19.38
N LYS A 104 -5.62 -1.59 -20.44
CA LYS A 104 -6.88 -1.78 -21.19
C LYS A 104 -8.00 -2.28 -20.28
N ALA A 105 -7.69 -3.14 -19.32
CA ALA A 105 -8.69 -3.59 -18.35
C ALA A 105 -9.17 -2.45 -17.43
N LEU A 106 -8.29 -1.54 -17.02
CA LEU A 106 -8.62 -0.37 -16.19
C LEU A 106 -9.38 0.72 -16.97
N GLU A 107 -9.18 0.83 -18.29
CA GLU A 107 -10.02 1.67 -19.16
C GLU A 107 -11.49 1.22 -19.14
N LYS A 108 -11.73 -0.09 -19.03
CA LYS A 108 -13.07 -0.68 -19.00
C LYS A 108 -13.71 -0.70 -17.61
N ALA A 109 -12.92 -0.98 -16.58
CA ALA A 109 -13.37 -1.01 -15.19
C ALA A 109 -12.41 -0.22 -14.29
N PRO A 110 -12.55 1.12 -14.26
CA PRO A 110 -11.67 1.98 -13.49
C PRO A 110 -11.64 1.62 -12.01
N LYS A 111 -10.48 1.81 -11.36
CA LYS A 111 -10.29 1.66 -9.91
C LYS A 111 -10.57 0.26 -9.35
N THR A 112 -10.51 -0.78 -10.18
CA THR A 112 -10.62 -2.16 -9.70
C THR A 112 -9.35 -2.56 -8.95
N GLY A 113 -9.42 -2.65 -7.62
CA GLY A 113 -8.25 -2.88 -6.75
C GLY A 113 -7.40 -4.10 -7.12
N LYS A 114 -8.02 -5.20 -7.59
CA LYS A 114 -7.28 -6.39 -8.06
C LYS A 114 -6.48 -6.13 -9.34
N ILE A 115 -7.04 -5.36 -10.28
CA ILE A 115 -6.36 -5.06 -11.54
C ILE A 115 -5.22 -4.08 -11.28
N LEU A 116 -5.46 -3.06 -10.45
CA LEU A 116 -4.41 -2.13 -9.98
C LEU A 116 -3.27 -2.88 -9.28
N PHE A 117 -3.58 -3.80 -8.36
CA PHE A 117 -2.54 -4.61 -7.70
C PHE A 117 -1.69 -5.39 -8.71
N ASN A 118 -2.31 -5.98 -9.73
CA ASN A 118 -1.58 -6.75 -10.74
C ASN A 118 -0.78 -5.85 -11.71
N ARG A 119 -1.29 -4.64 -12.02
CA ARG A 119 -0.55 -3.64 -12.79
C ARG A 119 0.65 -3.13 -12.00
N GLY A 120 0.48 -2.81 -10.72
CA GLY A 120 1.57 -2.43 -9.83
C GLY A 120 2.65 -3.52 -9.73
N ALA A 121 2.25 -4.79 -9.70
CA ALA A 121 3.21 -5.90 -9.78
C ALA A 121 3.98 -5.92 -11.11
N SER A 122 3.34 -5.57 -12.23
CA SER A 122 4.02 -5.46 -13.53
C SER A 122 5.00 -4.28 -13.55
N HIS A 123 4.60 -3.11 -13.05
CA HIS A 123 5.49 -1.97 -12.86
C HIS A 123 6.70 -2.32 -12.00
N PHE A 124 6.50 -3.03 -10.89
CA PHE A 124 7.59 -3.46 -10.02
C PHE A 124 8.58 -4.37 -10.75
N ARG A 125 8.09 -5.29 -11.60
CA ARG A 125 8.95 -6.16 -12.42
C ARG A 125 9.64 -5.46 -13.57
N LEU A 126 9.10 -4.31 -13.98
CA LEU A 126 9.70 -3.39 -14.95
C LEU A 126 10.58 -2.33 -14.27
N GLU A 127 10.80 -2.46 -12.96
CA GLU A 127 11.59 -1.53 -12.14
C GLU A 127 11.04 -0.08 -12.09
N ASP A 128 9.80 0.13 -12.53
CA ASP A 128 9.06 1.38 -12.36
C ASP A 128 8.44 1.42 -10.96
N TYR A 129 9.30 1.46 -9.94
CA TYR A 129 8.90 1.41 -8.54
C TYR A 129 7.98 2.56 -8.10
N PRO A 130 8.12 3.82 -8.59
CA PRO A 130 7.20 4.89 -8.23
C PRO A 130 5.76 4.59 -8.64
N LYS A 131 5.54 4.16 -9.90
CA LYS A 131 4.19 3.79 -10.36
C LYS A 131 3.68 2.52 -9.70
N ALA A 132 4.57 1.57 -9.41
CA ALA A 132 4.21 0.38 -8.65
C ALA A 132 3.65 0.76 -7.26
N ALA A 133 4.32 1.66 -6.54
CA ALA A 133 3.89 2.12 -5.23
C ALA A 133 2.50 2.79 -5.30
N GLU A 134 2.26 3.67 -6.27
CA GLU A 134 0.96 4.34 -6.47
C GLU A 134 -0.18 3.34 -6.72
N ASP A 135 0.05 2.36 -7.59
CA ASP A 135 -0.91 1.31 -7.89
C ASP A 135 -1.22 0.45 -6.68
N PHE A 136 -0.20 0.05 -5.92
CA PHE A 136 -0.38 -0.72 -4.70
C PHE A 136 -1.09 0.09 -3.61
N GLU A 137 -0.76 1.36 -3.43
CA GLU A 137 -1.43 2.24 -2.47
C GLU A 137 -2.92 2.38 -2.81
N THR A 138 -3.25 2.57 -4.08
CA THR A 138 -4.64 2.63 -4.53
C THR A 138 -5.35 1.29 -4.36
N ALA A 139 -4.68 0.17 -4.69
CA ALA A 139 -5.21 -1.16 -4.49
C ALA A 139 -5.45 -1.50 -3.01
N SER A 140 -4.66 -0.91 -2.10
CA SER A 140 -4.79 -1.17 -0.66
C SER A 140 -6.10 -0.68 -0.06
N LYS A 141 -6.79 0.24 -0.74
CA LYS A 141 -8.17 0.65 -0.40
C LYS A 141 -9.18 -0.49 -0.56
N SER A 142 -8.82 -1.57 -1.26
CA SER A 142 -9.62 -2.80 -1.31
C SER A 142 -9.33 -3.65 -0.08
N GLY A 143 -10.29 -3.77 0.84
CA GLY A 143 -10.10 -4.47 2.13
C GLY A 143 -9.56 -5.90 2.01
N LYS A 144 -9.89 -6.63 0.93
CA LYS A 144 -9.36 -7.99 0.67
C LYS A 144 -7.88 -8.02 0.29
N LEU A 145 -7.33 -6.92 -0.21
CA LEU A 145 -5.95 -6.78 -0.67
C LEU A 145 -5.11 -5.87 0.23
N GLN A 146 -5.72 -5.18 1.19
CA GLN A 146 -5.11 -4.11 1.97
C GLN A 146 -3.71 -4.47 2.49
N SER A 147 -3.57 -5.53 3.28
CA SER A 147 -2.28 -5.94 3.86
C SER A 147 -1.23 -6.24 2.77
N ARG A 148 -1.57 -7.07 1.79
CA ARG A 148 -0.64 -7.47 0.71
C ARG A 148 -0.23 -6.30 -0.17
N ALA A 149 -1.16 -5.38 -0.44
CA ALA A 149 -0.90 -4.19 -1.22
C ALA A 149 0.04 -3.24 -0.46
N LEU A 150 -0.22 -2.98 0.83
CA LEU A 150 0.68 -2.18 1.69
C LEU A 150 2.08 -2.80 1.82
N TYR A 151 2.16 -4.12 1.94
CA TYR A 151 3.43 -4.84 1.92
C TYR A 151 4.21 -4.58 0.63
N ASN A 152 3.56 -4.67 -0.53
CA ASN A 152 4.20 -4.41 -1.82
C ASN A 152 4.50 -2.93 -2.07
N THR A 153 3.70 -2.00 -1.54
CA THR A 153 4.07 -0.58 -1.46
C THR A 153 5.38 -0.40 -0.70
N GLY A 154 5.53 -1.08 0.44
CA GLY A 154 6.78 -1.07 1.21
C GLY A 154 7.97 -1.61 0.41
N ASN A 155 7.77 -2.71 -0.34
CA ASN A 155 8.80 -3.26 -1.21
C ASN A 155 9.21 -2.27 -2.31
N ALA A 156 8.26 -1.55 -2.92
CA ALA A 156 8.54 -0.56 -3.95
C ALA A 156 9.37 0.61 -3.40
N TYR A 157 8.99 1.17 -2.25
CA TYR A 157 9.77 2.23 -1.60
C TYR A 157 11.14 1.74 -1.12
N TYR A 158 11.25 0.49 -0.70
CA TYR A 158 12.55 -0.10 -0.34
C TYR A 158 13.50 -0.14 -1.54
N GLN A 159 13.01 -0.50 -2.73
CA GLN A 159 13.83 -0.47 -3.96
C GLN A 159 14.23 0.95 -4.36
N LEU A 160 13.38 1.94 -4.06
CA LEU A 160 13.70 3.36 -4.22
C LEU A 160 14.69 3.90 -3.17
N SER A 161 15.12 3.07 -2.22
CA SER A 161 15.89 3.51 -1.04
C SER A 161 15.18 4.58 -0.20
N ASP A 162 13.86 4.74 -0.36
CA ASP A 162 13.00 5.55 0.49
C ASP A 162 12.58 4.71 1.71
N PHE A 163 13.57 4.38 2.55
CA PHE A 163 13.36 3.55 3.73
C PHE A 163 12.31 4.11 4.70
N PRO A 164 12.18 5.43 4.93
CA PRO A 164 11.10 5.97 5.75
C PRO A 164 9.69 5.55 5.27
N LYS A 165 9.39 5.71 3.96
CA LYS A 165 8.08 5.31 3.42
C LYS A 165 7.92 3.78 3.37
N ALA A 166 9.00 3.04 3.14
CA ALA A 166 8.98 1.59 3.19
C ALA A 166 8.57 1.09 4.59
N ILE A 167 9.19 1.63 5.64
CA ILE A 167 8.91 1.32 7.05
C ILE A 167 7.45 1.61 7.39
N GLU A 168 6.93 2.77 7.00
CA GLU A 168 5.53 3.14 7.25
C GLU A 168 4.57 2.15 6.58
N SER A 169 4.85 1.79 5.34
CA SER A 169 4.03 0.86 4.57
C SER A 169 4.03 -0.55 5.17
N TYR A 170 5.19 -1.06 5.58
CA TYR A 170 5.27 -2.36 6.26
C TYR A 170 4.56 -2.35 7.62
N LYS A 171 4.68 -1.27 8.41
CA LYS A 171 3.92 -1.12 9.66
C LYS A 171 2.41 -1.18 9.41
N LYS A 172 1.92 -0.45 8.41
CA LYS A 172 0.51 -0.50 7.99
C LYS A 172 0.09 -1.91 7.53
N ALA A 173 0.95 -2.62 6.81
CA ALA A 173 0.69 -4.00 6.39
C ALA A 173 0.57 -4.97 7.58
N ILE A 174 1.45 -4.85 8.59
CA ILE A 174 1.42 -5.65 9.83
C ILE A 174 0.21 -5.30 10.69
N LEU A 175 -0.23 -4.04 10.71
CA LEU A 175 -1.48 -3.66 11.39
C LEU A 175 -2.69 -4.31 10.71
N ALA A 176 -2.69 -4.42 9.38
CA ALA A 176 -3.75 -5.07 8.62
C ALA A 176 -3.72 -6.61 8.71
N ASP A 177 -2.54 -7.23 8.74
CA ASP A 177 -2.35 -8.65 9.05
C ASP A 177 -1.14 -8.86 9.99
N PRO A 178 -1.38 -9.00 11.31
CA PRO A 178 -0.30 -9.20 12.28
C PRO A 178 0.49 -10.51 12.12
N ARG A 179 0.02 -11.43 11.27
CA ARG A 179 0.68 -12.74 11.02
C ARG A 179 1.59 -12.72 9.79
N ASP A 180 1.66 -11.62 9.05
CA ASP A 180 2.55 -11.51 7.89
C ASP A 180 4.03 -11.43 8.34
N ALA A 181 4.68 -12.59 8.36
CA ALA A 181 6.09 -12.70 8.73
C ALA A 181 7.02 -11.99 7.73
N ASN A 182 6.65 -11.93 6.44
CA ASN A 182 7.46 -11.27 5.43
C ASN A 182 7.44 -9.75 5.64
N ALA A 183 6.28 -9.18 6.00
CA ALA A 183 6.18 -7.77 6.32
C ALA A 183 7.03 -7.40 7.56
N LYS A 184 7.05 -8.23 8.60
CA LYS A 184 7.91 -8.03 9.78
C LYS A 184 9.40 -8.11 9.44
N TYR A 185 9.78 -9.12 8.67
CA TYR A 185 11.16 -9.29 8.22
C TYR A 185 11.63 -8.09 7.38
N ASN A 186 10.83 -7.68 6.38
CA ASN A 186 11.18 -6.54 5.53
C ASN A 186 11.16 -5.20 6.28
N LEU A 187 10.30 -5.04 7.29
CA LEU A 187 10.34 -3.89 8.19
C LEU A 187 11.69 -3.81 8.93
N GLN A 188 12.17 -4.92 9.50
CA GLN A 188 13.48 -4.96 10.15
C GLN A 188 14.60 -4.59 9.17
N LYS A 189 14.59 -5.20 7.98
CA LYS A 189 15.57 -4.91 6.93
C LYS A 189 15.57 -3.44 6.53
N ALA A 190 14.39 -2.82 6.42
CA ALA A 190 14.26 -1.40 6.09
C ALA A 190 14.79 -0.48 7.22
N LEU A 191 14.57 -0.83 8.48
CA LEU A 191 15.13 -0.10 9.63
C LEU A 191 16.66 -0.17 9.67
N GLU A 192 17.25 -1.34 9.38
CA GLU A 192 18.70 -1.51 9.30
C GLU A 192 19.31 -0.64 8.19
N GLN A 193 18.71 -0.66 7.00
CA GLN A 193 19.15 0.18 5.88
C GLN A 193 19.01 1.67 6.17
N GLN A 194 17.91 2.10 6.80
CA GLN A 194 17.74 3.50 7.20
C GLN A 194 18.84 3.94 8.17
N LYS A 195 19.19 3.09 9.14
CA LYS A 195 20.27 3.38 10.09
C LYS A 195 21.63 3.49 9.39
N GLN A 196 21.92 2.58 8.47
CA GLN A 196 23.15 2.61 7.66
C GLN A 196 23.25 3.91 6.86
N GLN A 197 22.18 4.28 6.16
CA GLN A 197 22.11 5.52 5.37
C GLN A 197 22.34 6.78 6.24
N GLN A 198 21.83 6.79 7.48
CA GLN A 198 22.09 7.88 8.42
C GLN A 198 23.54 7.93 8.90
N GLN A 199 24.20 6.78 9.06
CA GLN A 199 25.62 6.72 9.45
C GLN A 199 26.53 7.21 8.33
N ASP A 200 26.25 6.82 7.09
CA ASP A 200 27.02 7.24 5.92
C ASP A 200 26.90 8.76 5.72
N GLN A 201 25.69 9.32 5.85
CA GLN A 201 25.49 10.77 5.83
C GLN A 201 26.22 11.50 6.97
N LYS A 202 26.41 10.89 8.15
CA LYS A 202 27.20 11.48 9.24
C LYS A 202 28.70 11.47 8.92
N LYS A 203 29.21 10.41 8.29
CA LYS A 203 30.61 10.31 7.85
C LYS A 203 30.93 11.34 6.76
N ASP A 204 30.09 11.43 5.72
CA ASP A 204 30.28 12.39 4.62
C ASP A 204 30.35 13.83 5.14
N LYS A 205 29.50 14.19 6.12
CA LYS A 205 29.53 15.50 6.77
C LYS A 205 30.81 15.75 7.58
N GLN A 206 31.35 14.72 8.24
CA GLN A 206 32.61 14.83 8.97
C GLN A 206 33.81 14.97 8.03
N ASP A 207 33.81 14.25 6.91
CA ASP A 207 34.89 14.31 5.92
C ASP A 207 34.89 15.63 5.15
N GLN A 208 33.71 16.18 4.81
CA GLN A 208 33.60 17.54 4.27
C GLN A 208 34.11 18.61 5.24
N LYS A 209 33.80 18.49 6.54
CA LYS A 209 34.30 19.44 7.55
C LYS A 209 35.83 19.40 7.65
N LYS A 210 36.42 18.21 7.65
CA LYS A 210 37.89 18.04 7.64
C LYS A 210 38.56 18.57 6.37
N GLN A 211 37.90 18.56 5.22
CA GLN A 211 38.43 19.14 3.99
C GLN A 211 38.36 20.67 3.99
N CYS A 212 37.32 21.28 4.58
CA CYS A 212 37.21 22.73 4.74
C CYS A 212 38.19 23.31 5.78
N ASP A 213 38.63 22.51 6.75
CA ASP A 213 39.57 22.92 7.81
C ASP A 213 41.06 22.75 7.42
N LYS A 214 41.39 22.32 6.19
CA LYS A 214 42.77 22.41 5.70
C LYS A 214 43.13 23.89 5.49
N PRO A 215 44.17 24.43 6.15
CA PRO A 215 44.65 25.77 5.84
C PRO A 215 45.01 25.83 4.35
N GLN A 216 44.38 26.74 3.60
CA GLN A 216 44.97 27.17 2.35
C GLN A 216 46.27 27.86 2.73
N ASP A 217 47.38 27.12 2.63
CA ASP A 217 48.72 27.67 2.65
C ASP A 217 48.89 28.48 1.35
N GLN A 218 48.29 29.67 1.33
CA GLN A 218 48.70 30.72 0.42
C GLN A 218 50.06 31.16 0.93
N GLY A 219 51.10 30.65 0.27
CA GLY A 219 52.46 31.09 0.47
C GLY A 219 52.56 32.58 0.18
N ASP A 220 52.43 33.38 1.24
CA ASP A 220 52.75 34.80 1.22
C ASP A 220 54.27 34.94 1.11
N LYS A 221 54.71 35.16 -0.13
CA LYS A 221 56.00 35.77 -0.41
C LYS A 221 56.03 37.13 0.30
N LYS A 222 56.81 37.22 1.37
CA LYS A 222 57.29 38.49 1.92
C LYS A 222 57.88 39.32 0.79
N GLN A 223 57.24 40.44 0.48
CA GLN A 223 57.90 41.61 -0.07
C GLN A 223 57.56 42.81 0.80
N ASP A 224 58.63 43.44 1.25
CA ASP A 224 58.65 44.64 2.04
C ASP A 224 57.83 45.76 1.41
N LYS A 225 57.05 46.47 2.23
CA LYS A 225 56.90 47.93 2.11
C LYS A 225 56.32 48.52 3.39
N LYS A 226 57.12 49.40 3.99
CA LYS A 226 56.74 50.39 5.00
C LYS A 226 55.65 51.32 4.45
N GLY A 227 54.68 51.69 5.29
CA GLY A 227 53.77 52.80 5.04
C GLY A 227 52.57 52.75 5.98
N GLY A 228 52.42 53.76 6.83
CA GLY A 228 51.52 53.76 7.99
C GLY A 228 50.03 53.95 7.70
N GLY A 229 49.26 53.96 8.78
CA GLY A 229 47.84 54.33 8.80
C GLY A 229 47.10 53.62 9.93
N LYS A 230 46.71 54.37 10.95
CA LYS A 230 45.74 53.96 11.98
C LYS A 230 44.36 53.75 11.31
N ASP A 231 43.50 53.00 12.00
CA ASP A 231 42.05 52.86 11.79
C ASP A 231 41.58 51.53 11.17
N ASP A 232 41.75 50.42 11.88
CA ASP A 232 41.10 49.14 11.54
C ASP A 232 40.88 48.22 12.77
N LYS A 233 40.32 48.76 13.86
CA LYS A 233 39.95 47.95 15.04
C LYS A 233 38.45 47.70 15.24
N ASP A 234 37.55 48.45 14.60
CA ASP A 234 36.10 48.34 14.85
C ASP A 234 35.32 47.46 13.85
N LYS A 235 35.97 46.92 12.81
CA LYS A 235 35.33 45.99 11.85
C LYS A 235 35.61 44.50 12.10
N GLN A 236 36.61 44.15 12.90
CA GLN A 236 36.93 42.75 13.21
C GLN A 236 36.11 42.14 14.36
N ASP A 237 35.51 42.95 15.23
CA ASP A 237 34.73 42.43 16.37
C ASP A 237 33.25 42.13 16.02
N LYS A 238 32.65 42.83 15.06
CA LYS A 238 31.26 42.57 14.63
C LYS A 238 31.08 41.31 13.78
N ASP A 239 32.11 40.88 13.07
CA ASP A 239 32.07 39.66 12.23
C ASP A 239 32.36 38.38 13.02
N LYS A 240 33.12 38.45 14.13
CA LYS A 240 33.30 37.33 15.06
C LYS A 240 32.01 37.04 15.84
N GLU A 241 31.34 38.07 16.34
CA GLU A 241 30.11 37.92 17.12
C GLU A 241 28.94 37.35 16.29
N LYS A 242 28.88 37.62 14.98
CA LYS A 242 27.90 37.00 14.07
C LYS A 242 28.21 35.53 13.75
N LYS A 243 29.49 35.18 13.55
CA LYS A 243 29.94 33.80 13.31
C LYS A 243 29.71 32.90 14.50
N ASP A 244 29.90 33.42 15.72
CA ASP A 244 29.71 32.64 16.94
C ASP A 244 28.21 32.39 17.22
N LYS A 245 27.34 33.38 16.95
CA LYS A 245 25.88 33.22 17.05
C LYS A 245 25.28 32.28 15.99
N GLU A 246 25.87 32.20 14.80
CA GLU A 246 25.47 31.23 13.77
C GLU A 246 25.91 29.80 14.11
N LYS A 247 27.12 29.63 14.66
CA LYS A 247 27.60 28.32 15.15
C LYS A 247 26.74 27.78 16.29
N GLU A 248 26.37 28.61 17.26
CA GLU A 248 25.47 28.20 18.35
C GLU A 248 24.08 27.78 17.83
N LYS A 249 23.53 28.50 16.84
CA LYS A 249 22.25 28.12 16.21
C LYS A 249 22.34 26.81 15.44
N GLU A 250 23.47 26.56 14.78
CA GLU A 250 23.68 25.32 14.03
C GLU A 250 23.89 24.11 14.97
N GLU A 251 24.59 24.32 16.10
CA GLU A 251 24.76 23.31 17.15
C GLU A 251 23.44 23.01 17.87
N ALA A 252 22.63 24.04 18.16
CA ALA A 252 21.30 23.86 18.74
C ALA A 252 20.37 23.06 17.81
N LYS A 253 20.39 23.35 16.50
CA LYS A 253 19.64 22.55 15.50
C LYS A 253 20.12 21.11 15.43
N LYS A 254 21.43 20.87 15.48
CA LYS A 254 21.99 19.50 15.50
C LYS A 254 21.57 18.74 16.75
N GLN A 255 21.61 19.37 17.92
CA GLN A 255 21.17 18.75 19.16
C GLN A 255 19.66 18.45 19.16
N GLU A 256 18.84 19.33 18.59
CA GLU A 256 17.40 19.10 18.47
C GLU A 256 17.07 17.97 17.48
N GLU A 257 17.78 17.91 16.35
CA GLU A 257 17.64 16.82 15.37
C GLU A 257 18.09 15.48 15.98
N GLU A 258 19.15 15.48 16.79
CA GLU A 258 19.67 14.28 17.45
C GLU A 258 18.71 13.81 18.56
N LYS A 259 18.13 14.73 19.35
CA LYS A 259 17.04 14.41 20.28
C LYS A 259 15.82 13.82 19.58
N ARG A 260 15.41 14.38 18.43
CA ARG A 260 14.30 13.83 17.62
C ARG A 260 14.59 12.41 17.13
N LYS A 261 15.82 12.14 16.70
CA LYS A 261 16.25 10.81 16.26
C LYS A 261 16.28 9.82 17.43
N GLU A 262 16.76 10.23 18.60
CA GLU A 262 16.76 9.41 19.81
C GLU A 262 15.33 9.05 20.24
N GLN A 263 14.42 10.02 20.22
CA GLN A 263 13.00 9.80 20.52
C GLN A 263 12.34 8.84 19.51
N ALA A 264 12.60 9.00 18.22
CA ALA A 264 12.08 8.10 17.19
C ALA A 264 12.62 6.67 17.35
N LYS A 265 13.89 6.52 17.76
CA LYS A 265 14.51 5.22 18.06
C LYS A 265 13.87 4.57 19.28
N GLN A 266 13.66 5.31 20.37
CA GLN A 266 12.96 4.81 21.57
C GLN A 266 11.53 4.38 21.26
N GLN A 267 10.80 5.15 20.43
CA GLN A 267 9.46 4.76 19.99
C GLN A 267 9.47 3.48 19.15
N ALA A 268 10.48 3.29 18.30
CA ALA A 268 10.63 2.07 17.50
C ALA A 268 10.97 0.85 18.37
N GLU A 269 11.86 1.01 19.35
CA GLU A 269 12.22 -0.05 20.31
C GLU A 269 11.01 -0.47 21.16
N LYS A 270 10.26 0.50 21.69
CA LYS A 270 9.03 0.22 22.45
C LYS A 270 7.98 -0.51 21.61
N LEU A 271 7.84 -0.15 20.33
CA LEU A 271 6.94 -0.86 19.41
C LEU A 271 7.42 -2.29 19.14
N LEU A 272 8.72 -2.49 18.99
CA LEU A 272 9.32 -3.81 18.80
C LEU A 272 9.12 -4.70 20.03
N GLU A 273 9.25 -4.14 21.23
CA GLU A 273 8.99 -4.85 22.49
C GLU A 273 7.52 -5.26 22.61
N MET A 274 6.58 -4.35 22.33
CA MET A 274 5.15 -4.69 22.27
C MET A 274 4.85 -5.79 21.25
N MET A 275 5.54 -5.80 20.10
CA MET A 275 5.40 -6.87 19.12
C MET A 275 5.93 -8.21 19.65
N LYS A 276 7.08 -8.22 20.33
CA LYS A 276 7.65 -9.44 20.96
C LYS A 276 6.75 -9.99 22.06
N GLU A 277 6.16 -9.14 22.89
CA GLU A 277 5.20 -9.57 23.92
C GLU A 277 3.93 -10.16 23.31
N LYS A 278 3.40 -9.51 22.26
CA LYS A 278 2.23 -10.00 21.55
C LYS A 278 2.50 -11.34 20.89
N GLU A 279 3.68 -11.53 20.29
CA GLU A 279 4.14 -12.81 19.75
C GLU A 279 4.23 -13.88 20.82
N LYS A 280 4.85 -13.62 21.98
CA LYS A 280 4.87 -14.55 23.12
C LYS A 280 3.47 -14.93 23.59
N SER A 281 2.55 -13.97 23.71
CA SER A 281 1.17 -14.25 24.11
C SER A 281 0.39 -15.05 23.05
N SER A 282 0.64 -14.79 21.77
CA SER A 282 0.03 -15.51 20.66
C SER A 282 0.58 -16.94 20.56
N GLY A 283 1.89 -17.13 20.68
CA GLY A 283 2.54 -18.44 20.69
C GLY A 283 2.14 -19.26 21.92
N ALA A 284 1.93 -18.64 23.08
CA ALA A 284 1.39 -19.30 24.26
C ALA A 284 -0.05 -19.79 24.03
N LYS A 285 -0.92 -18.97 23.41
CA LYS A 285 -2.29 -19.38 23.03
C LYS A 285 -2.28 -20.50 22.00
N GLU A 286 -1.35 -20.46 21.04
CA GLU A 286 -1.21 -21.46 19.99
C GLU A 286 -0.71 -22.79 20.54
N MET A 287 0.28 -22.78 21.45
CA MET A 287 0.70 -23.96 22.20
C MET A 287 -0.43 -24.54 23.07
N MET A 288 -1.24 -23.68 23.70
CA MET A 288 -2.41 -24.12 24.49
C MET A 288 -3.46 -24.79 23.59
N ASN A 289 -3.69 -24.26 22.40
CA ASN A 289 -4.65 -24.80 21.44
C ASN A 289 -4.18 -26.12 20.81
N VAL A 290 -2.88 -26.23 20.49
CA VAL A 290 -2.26 -27.49 20.04
C VAL A 290 -2.33 -28.57 21.13
N ARG A 291 -2.11 -28.19 22.40
CA ARG A 291 -2.23 -29.11 23.54
C ARG A 291 -3.68 -29.55 23.76
N PHE A 292 -4.65 -28.66 23.55
CA PHE A 292 -6.08 -28.97 23.62
C PHE A 292 -6.51 -29.92 22.49
N MET A 293 -6.09 -29.64 21.25
CA MET A 293 -6.36 -30.47 20.07
C MET A 293 -5.73 -31.87 20.18
N ASN A 294 -4.50 -31.98 20.70
CA ASN A 294 -3.86 -33.27 20.95
C ASN A 294 -4.52 -34.05 22.11
N LYS A 295 -5.10 -33.36 23.10
CA LYS A 295 -5.89 -34.00 24.16
C LYS A 295 -7.25 -34.49 23.65
N ALA A 296 -7.88 -33.77 22.72
CA ALA A 296 -9.11 -34.18 22.05
C ALA A 296 -8.90 -35.41 21.14
N LYS A 297 -7.75 -35.52 20.47
CA LYS A 297 -7.37 -36.69 19.66
C LYS A 297 -7.05 -37.97 20.46
N ARG A 298 -6.82 -37.86 21.78
CA ARG A 298 -6.57 -39.01 22.68
C ARG A 298 -7.83 -39.53 23.36
N LYS A 299 -9.01 -38.97 23.06
CA LYS A 299 -10.29 -39.57 23.43
C LYS A 299 -10.76 -40.39 22.24
N ASP A 300 -10.54 -41.69 22.29
CA ASP A 300 -11.09 -42.62 21.31
C ASP A 300 -12.62 -42.42 21.22
N PRO A 301 -13.21 -42.35 20.02
CA PRO A 301 -14.65 -42.32 19.88
C PRO A 301 -15.23 -43.67 20.36
N PRO A 302 -16.39 -43.68 21.04
CA PRO A 302 -17.04 -44.93 21.41
C PRO A 302 -17.37 -45.71 20.14
N SER A 303 -16.91 -46.96 20.09
CA SER A 303 -17.28 -47.92 19.06
C SER A 303 -18.76 -48.28 19.17
N GLY A 304 -19.51 -48.14 18.08
CA GLY A 304 -20.89 -48.64 17.95
C GLY A 304 -21.61 -47.86 16.85
N LYS A 305 -21.84 -48.46 15.68
CA LYS A 305 -23.10 -49.17 15.35
C LYS A 305 -24.33 -48.28 15.56
N ASP A 306 -24.83 -47.70 14.47
CA ASP A 306 -26.16 -47.97 13.91
C ASP A 306 -26.62 -46.80 13.02
N TRP A 307 -27.11 -47.18 11.84
CA TRP A 307 -27.74 -46.45 10.71
C TRP A 307 -26.96 -45.35 9.97
#